data_AF-A0A4R0EPD5-F1
#
_entry.id   AF-A0A4R0EPD5-F1
#
_cell.length_a   1.000
_cell.length_b   1.000
_cell.length_c   1.000
_cell.angle_alpha   90.00
_cell.angle_beta   90.00
_cell.angle_gamma   90.00
#
_symmetry.space_group_name_H-M   'P 1'
#
loop_
_entity.id
_entity.type
_entity.pdbx_description
1 polymer ?
#
loop_
_entity_poly.entity_id
_entity_poly.type
_entity_poly.pdbx_seq_one_letter_code
_entity_poly.pdbx_strand_id
1 'polypeptide(L)'
;MNKILLHELRTRLETNQGIFIQGIGFDKRCLTILQNIIISQFSTIIGIQNLHSKSKNLKHEYKFLKLAGEKALIVGDNSKNVIDIVDELSDQFSKLDLIDKEIFFDITSLSHEVLVVIVGLLNELDLLKNTNFLYTQANQYGEWLSKGVNQIRSILGFSGLMYPSKKLHLIVLLGFELERAESVIKSYEPAKLTLGIGQREQSISSEIFDINSKTKKEIENLIFSSGLDIENIENMDFSCLDPSLTRDQLLDYINSLDDRDEYNIIIAPLNNKISTLGVALAALKNQDLQICYAEAEEYNYENYAISKDCISFFKII
;
A
#
# COMPACT_ATOMS: atom_id res chain seq x y z
N MET A 1 9.73 -15.25 4.80
CA MET A 1 8.33 -15.07 4.37
C MET A 1 7.44 -16.12 5.03
N ASN A 2 6.54 -15.70 5.92
CA ASN A 2 5.53 -16.60 6.48
C ASN A 2 4.29 -16.58 5.58
N LYS A 3 4.29 -17.42 4.54
CA LYS A 3 3.06 -17.74 3.80
C LYS A 3 2.21 -18.65 4.69
N ILE A 4 0.96 -18.26 4.89
CA ILE A 4 -0.02 -19.04 5.67
C ILE A 4 -1.15 -19.42 4.72
N LEU A 5 -1.51 -20.70 4.67
CA LEU A 5 -2.67 -21.15 3.91
C LEU A 5 -3.96 -20.68 4.60
N LEU A 6 -5.00 -20.35 3.84
CA LEU A 6 -6.23 -19.79 4.42
C LEU A 6 -6.84 -20.66 5.52
N HIS A 7 -6.81 -21.99 5.34
CA HIS A 7 -7.36 -22.92 6.31
C HIS A 7 -6.54 -23.02 7.61
N GLU A 8 -5.28 -22.59 7.60
CA GLU A 8 -4.41 -22.54 8.78
C GLU A 8 -4.58 -21.25 9.59
N LEU A 9 -5.26 -20.23 9.09
CA LEU A 9 -5.39 -18.94 9.80
C LEU A 9 -6.02 -19.09 11.19
N ARG A 10 -7.01 -19.97 11.32
CA ARG A 10 -7.72 -20.22 12.58
C ARG A 10 -6.79 -20.68 13.71
N THR A 11 -5.71 -21.37 13.38
CA THR A 11 -4.74 -21.88 14.35
C THR A 11 -3.48 -21.03 14.44
N ARG A 12 -3.22 -20.16 13.46
CA ARG A 12 -2.01 -19.32 13.40
C ARG A 12 -2.21 -17.93 13.98
N LEU A 13 -3.42 -17.39 13.89
CA LEU A 13 -3.77 -16.06 14.42
C LEU A 13 -4.39 -16.20 15.81
N GLU A 14 -3.64 -16.77 16.75
CA GLU A 14 -4.08 -16.89 18.14
C GLU A 14 -3.80 -15.60 18.89
N THR A 15 -4.85 -14.96 19.40
CA THR A 15 -4.75 -13.78 20.25
C THR A 15 -5.83 -13.82 21.33
N ASN A 16 -5.58 -13.17 22.46
CA ASN A 16 -6.55 -13.03 23.54
C ASN A 16 -7.04 -11.58 23.57
N GLN A 17 -8.13 -11.32 22.85
CA GLN A 17 -8.77 -10.00 22.70
C GLN A 17 -8.01 -8.99 21.82
N GLY A 18 -7.44 -9.44 20.69
CA GLY A 18 -6.82 -8.54 19.72
C GLY A 18 -7.81 -7.61 19.00
N ILE A 19 -7.28 -6.71 18.17
CA ILE A 19 -8.07 -5.83 17.29
C ILE A 19 -7.82 -6.23 15.85
N PHE A 20 -8.89 -6.46 15.09
CA PHE A 20 -8.77 -6.72 13.66
C PHE A 20 -9.16 -5.47 12.88
N ILE A 21 -8.37 -5.08 11.88
CA ILE A 21 -8.61 -3.94 11.02
C ILE A 21 -8.54 -4.41 9.57
N GLN A 22 -9.48 -3.99 8.73
CA GLN A 22 -9.45 -4.30 7.30
C GLN A 22 -10.04 -3.20 6.44
N GLY A 23 -9.62 -3.13 5.18
CA GLY A 23 -10.29 -2.34 4.15
C GLY A 23 -11.55 -3.01 3.61
N ILE A 24 -12.67 -2.28 3.56
CA ILE A 24 -13.89 -2.64 2.85
C ILE A 24 -13.86 -1.93 1.49
N GLY A 25 -13.34 -2.65 0.49
CA GLY A 25 -13.24 -2.18 -0.89
C GLY A 25 -13.97 -3.10 -1.88
N PHE A 26 -13.88 -2.75 -3.17
CA PHE A 26 -14.55 -3.51 -4.24
C PHE A 26 -13.84 -4.84 -4.56
N ASP A 27 -12.57 -5.00 -4.16
CA ASP A 27 -11.82 -6.23 -4.38
C ASP A 27 -12.50 -7.41 -3.66
N LYS A 28 -12.79 -8.49 -4.40
CA LYS A 28 -13.44 -9.70 -3.87
C LYS A 28 -12.63 -10.36 -2.74
N ARG A 29 -11.33 -10.08 -2.66
CA ARG A 29 -10.42 -10.57 -1.60
C ARG A 29 -10.60 -9.87 -0.26
N CYS A 30 -11.33 -8.75 -0.18
CA CYS A 30 -11.40 -7.90 1.02
C CYS A 30 -11.93 -8.60 2.28
N LEU A 31 -12.69 -9.68 2.14
CA LEU A 31 -13.25 -10.44 3.26
C LEU A 31 -12.62 -11.82 3.40
N THR A 32 -11.59 -12.16 2.60
CA THR A 32 -10.98 -13.48 2.59
C THR A 32 -10.42 -13.84 3.96
N ILE A 33 -9.72 -12.90 4.61
CA ILE A 33 -9.12 -13.12 5.92
C ILE A 33 -10.20 -13.23 6.99
N LEU A 34 -11.12 -12.26 7.06
CA LEU A 34 -12.20 -12.23 8.05
C LEU A 34 -13.07 -13.50 8.03
N GLN A 35 -13.29 -14.11 6.87
CA GLN A 35 -14.04 -15.37 6.75
C GLN A 35 -13.31 -16.58 7.35
N ASN A 36 -12.00 -16.47 7.53
CA ASN A 36 -11.12 -17.58 7.91
C ASN A 36 -10.46 -17.40 9.29
N ILE A 37 -10.82 -16.36 10.05
CA ILE A 37 -10.37 -16.17 11.44
C ILE A 37 -11.45 -16.52 12.47
N ILE A 38 -11.07 -16.64 13.73
CA ILE A 38 -12.00 -16.88 14.84
C ILE A 38 -12.40 -15.54 15.46
N ILE A 39 -13.59 -15.05 15.13
CA ILE A 39 -14.13 -13.74 15.57
C ILE A 39 -14.16 -13.59 17.10
N SER A 40 -14.29 -14.68 17.86
CA SER A 40 -14.30 -14.63 19.32
C SER A 40 -12.96 -14.18 19.93
N GLN A 41 -11.83 -14.34 19.22
CA GLN A 41 -10.49 -13.95 19.66
C GLN A 41 -10.26 -12.44 19.66
N PHE A 42 -11.08 -11.66 18.96
CA PHE A 42 -10.92 -10.22 18.82
C PHE A 42 -11.89 -9.47 19.74
N SER A 43 -11.47 -8.39 20.40
CA SER A 43 -12.42 -7.53 21.12
C SER A 43 -13.22 -6.66 20.16
N THR A 44 -12.59 -6.23 19.07
CA THR A 44 -13.13 -5.25 18.14
C THR A 44 -12.66 -5.57 16.72
N ILE A 45 -13.55 -5.37 15.75
CA ILE A 45 -13.29 -5.58 14.32
C ILE A 45 -13.66 -4.30 13.58
N ILE A 46 -12.65 -3.61 13.06
CA ILE A 46 -12.78 -2.32 12.38
C ILE A 46 -12.75 -2.54 10.86
N GLY A 47 -13.79 -2.08 10.18
CA GLY A 47 -13.89 -2.06 8.73
C GLY A 47 -13.77 -0.64 8.21
N ILE A 48 -12.74 -0.38 7.41
CA ILE A 48 -12.44 0.94 6.85
C ILE A 48 -13.00 1.03 5.44
N GLN A 49 -13.96 1.92 5.21
CA GLN A 49 -14.52 2.17 3.89
C GLN A 49 -13.51 2.91 3.02
N ASN A 50 -13.27 2.39 1.81
CA ASN A 50 -12.53 3.15 0.82
C ASN A 50 -13.37 4.35 0.36
N LEU A 51 -12.72 5.52 0.23
CA LEU A 51 -13.36 6.76 -0.23
C LEU A 51 -14.03 6.61 -1.60
N HIS A 52 -13.43 5.82 -2.48
CA HIS A 52 -13.94 5.56 -3.81
C HIS A 52 -14.78 4.28 -3.85
N SER A 53 -15.80 4.30 -4.71
CA SER A 53 -16.58 3.11 -5.03
C SER A 53 -17.51 2.61 -3.90
N LYS A 54 -17.95 3.48 -2.97
CA LYS A 54 -18.89 3.11 -1.90
C LYS A 54 -20.11 2.33 -2.39
N SER A 55 -20.74 2.77 -3.49
CA SER A 55 -21.88 2.08 -4.09
C SER A 55 -21.57 0.64 -4.55
N LYS A 56 -20.30 0.35 -4.85
CA LYS A 56 -19.79 -0.98 -5.22
C LYS A 56 -19.44 -1.82 -3.98
N ASN A 57 -19.20 -1.19 -2.83
CA ASN A 57 -18.76 -1.85 -1.60
C ASN A 57 -19.93 -2.36 -0.72
N LEU A 58 -21.16 -1.90 -0.95
CA LEU A 58 -22.34 -2.21 -0.12
C LEU A 58 -22.54 -3.71 0.18
N LYS A 59 -22.28 -4.58 -0.80
CA LYS A 59 -22.37 -6.04 -0.61
C LYS A 59 -21.29 -6.56 0.35
N HIS A 60 -20.08 -6.03 0.26
CA HIS A 60 -18.97 -6.40 1.14
C HIS A 60 -19.18 -5.82 2.53
N GLU A 61 -19.68 -4.60 2.65
CA GLU A 61 -20.05 -4.01 3.94
C GLU A 61 -21.12 -4.82 4.67
N TYR A 62 -22.22 -5.17 3.99
CA TYR A 62 -23.25 -6.03 4.59
C TYR A 62 -22.69 -7.37 5.06
N LYS A 63 -21.82 -7.99 4.24
CA LYS A 63 -21.18 -9.26 4.60
C LYS A 63 -20.18 -9.09 5.75
N PHE A 64 -19.44 -7.97 5.79
CA PHE A 64 -18.57 -7.62 6.91
C PHE A 64 -19.35 -7.53 8.21
N LEU A 65 -20.42 -6.73 8.25
CA LEU A 65 -21.27 -6.57 9.44
C LEU A 65 -21.84 -7.91 9.90
N LYS A 66 -22.27 -8.76 8.95
CA LYS A 66 -22.75 -10.11 9.27
C LYS A 66 -21.67 -11.01 9.88
N LEU A 67 -20.43 -10.93 9.41
CA LEU A 67 -19.32 -11.76 9.88
C LEU A 67 -18.79 -11.26 11.23
N ALA A 68 -18.63 -9.95 11.39
CA ALA A 68 -18.08 -9.32 12.59
C ALA A 68 -19.11 -9.22 13.73
N GLY A 69 -20.40 -9.19 13.42
CA GLY A 69 -21.49 -9.15 14.40
C GLY A 69 -21.44 -7.91 15.28
N GLU A 70 -21.70 -8.07 16.58
CA GLU A 70 -21.73 -6.98 17.56
C GLU A 70 -20.35 -6.32 17.81
N LYS A 71 -19.26 -6.95 17.34
CA LYS A 71 -17.89 -6.42 17.47
C LYS A 71 -17.50 -5.49 16.31
N ALA A 72 -18.38 -5.33 15.33
CA ALA A 72 -18.12 -4.55 14.14
C ALA A 72 -18.14 -3.05 14.44
N LEU A 73 -17.11 -2.35 13.97
CA LEU A 73 -17.09 -0.89 13.85
C LEU A 73 -16.77 -0.54 12.40
N ILE A 74 -17.54 0.39 11.82
CA ILE A 74 -17.26 0.93 10.49
C ILE A 74 -16.64 2.31 10.67
N VAL A 75 -15.56 2.54 9.94
CA VAL A 75 -14.90 3.85 9.82
C VAL A 75 -14.96 4.26 8.35
N GLY A 76 -15.16 5.54 8.09
CA GLY A 76 -15.09 6.09 6.74
C GLY A 76 -16.43 6.14 6.01
N ASP A 77 -17.55 5.78 6.65
CA ASP A 77 -18.85 5.67 5.96
C ASP A 77 -19.30 7.01 5.34
N ASN A 78 -19.06 8.11 6.05
CA ASN A 78 -19.40 9.47 5.59
C ASN A 78 -18.17 10.32 5.25
N SER A 79 -16.99 9.70 5.16
CA SER A 79 -15.75 10.38 4.85
C SER A 79 -15.73 10.88 3.40
N LYS A 80 -15.30 12.12 3.22
CA LYS A 80 -15.12 12.78 1.91
C LYS A 80 -13.68 12.75 1.47
N ASN A 81 -12.75 12.64 2.41
CA ASN A 81 -11.31 12.64 2.17
C ASN A 81 -10.60 11.75 3.21
N VAL A 82 -9.29 11.56 3.06
CA VAL A 82 -8.53 10.65 3.93
C VAL A 82 -8.38 11.18 5.35
N ILE A 83 -8.42 12.49 5.57
CA ILE A 83 -8.35 13.09 6.91
C ILE A 83 -9.56 12.65 7.74
N ASP A 84 -10.76 12.67 7.14
CA ASP A 84 -11.98 12.22 7.81
C ASP A 84 -11.86 10.76 8.32
N ILE A 85 -11.22 9.87 7.53
CA ILE A 85 -10.97 8.46 7.91
C ILE A 85 -9.99 8.40 9.09
N VAL A 86 -8.93 9.20 9.05
CA VAL A 86 -7.91 9.25 10.11
C VAL A 86 -8.50 9.75 11.41
N ASP A 87 -9.25 10.85 11.37
CA ASP A 87 -9.87 11.45 12.54
C ASP A 87 -10.85 10.47 13.19
N GLU A 88 -11.70 9.83 12.39
CA GLU A 88 -12.65 8.83 12.88
C GLU A 88 -11.93 7.60 13.46
N LEU A 89 -10.90 7.07 12.79
CA LEU A 89 -10.13 5.94 13.29
C LEU A 89 -9.37 6.28 14.59
N SER A 90 -8.78 7.47 14.67
CA SER A 90 -8.09 7.98 15.86
C SER A 90 -9.04 8.14 17.04
N ASP A 91 -10.23 8.69 16.80
CA ASP A 91 -11.30 8.78 17.80
C ASP A 91 -11.75 7.38 18.27
N GLN A 92 -11.89 6.40 17.37
CA GLN A 92 -12.16 5.01 17.77
C GLN A 92 -11.04 4.43 18.63
N PHE A 93 -9.77 4.59 18.22
CA PHE A 93 -8.64 4.11 19.00
C PHE A 93 -8.58 4.73 20.40
N SER A 94 -8.93 6.01 20.55
CA SER A 94 -8.97 6.67 21.87
C SER A 94 -10.02 6.08 22.84
N LYS A 95 -11.04 5.39 22.30
CA LYS A 95 -12.13 4.77 23.06
C LYS A 95 -11.89 3.31 23.37
N LEU A 96 -10.94 2.68 22.69
CA LEU A 96 -10.60 1.28 22.87
C LEU A 96 -9.49 1.15 23.92
N ASP A 97 -9.59 0.11 24.75
CA ASP A 97 -8.44 -0.33 25.54
C ASP A 97 -7.45 -1.02 24.59
N LEU A 98 -6.34 -0.35 24.30
CA LEU A 98 -5.29 -0.81 23.38
C LEU A 98 -4.08 -1.40 24.09
N ILE A 99 -4.03 -1.34 25.43
CA ILE A 99 -2.88 -1.77 26.22
C ILE A 99 -2.68 -3.28 26.02
N ASP A 100 -1.45 -3.67 25.68
CA ASP A 100 -1.02 -5.04 25.43
C ASP A 100 -1.83 -5.81 24.37
N LYS A 101 -2.61 -5.11 23.54
CA LYS A 101 -3.37 -5.73 22.46
C LYS A 101 -2.58 -5.79 21.17
N GLU A 102 -2.66 -6.94 20.51
CA GLU A 102 -2.18 -7.09 19.14
C GLU A 102 -3.20 -6.55 18.14
N ILE A 103 -2.70 -5.82 17.17
CA ILE A 103 -3.48 -5.34 16.03
C ILE A 103 -3.17 -6.24 14.85
N PHE A 104 -4.21 -6.74 14.18
CA PHE A 104 -4.11 -7.51 12.95
C PHE A 104 -4.69 -6.68 11.82
N PHE A 105 -3.84 -6.21 10.92
CA PHE A 105 -4.22 -5.27 9.88
C PHE A 105 -4.18 -5.93 8.50
N ASP A 106 -5.36 -6.21 7.94
CA ASP A 106 -5.52 -6.67 6.56
C ASP A 106 -5.45 -5.49 5.58
N ILE A 107 -4.33 -5.42 4.86
CA ILE A 107 -4.02 -4.35 3.89
C ILE A 107 -4.49 -4.67 2.47
N THR A 108 -5.17 -5.80 2.26
CA THR A 108 -5.50 -6.34 0.92
C THR A 108 -6.27 -5.36 0.05
N SER A 109 -7.33 -4.75 0.60
CA SER A 109 -8.32 -3.98 -0.16
C SER A 109 -8.34 -2.49 0.17
N LEU A 110 -7.25 -1.95 0.71
CA LEU A 110 -7.12 -0.51 0.93
C LEU A 110 -6.58 0.18 -0.32
N SER A 111 -6.94 1.45 -0.53
CA SER A 111 -6.16 2.29 -1.45
C SER A 111 -4.72 2.42 -0.94
N HIS A 112 -3.77 2.72 -1.83
CA HIS A 112 -2.38 2.91 -1.42
C HIS A 112 -2.24 4.10 -0.46
N GLU A 113 -2.98 5.17 -0.71
CA GLU A 113 -3.03 6.34 0.15
C GLU A 113 -3.53 6.01 1.56
N VAL A 114 -4.69 5.34 1.67
CA VAL A 114 -5.27 5.00 2.98
C VAL A 114 -4.34 4.07 3.76
N LEU A 115 -3.70 3.10 3.10
CA LEU A 115 -2.68 2.26 3.73
C LEU A 115 -1.55 3.09 4.33
N VAL A 116 -0.94 3.98 3.55
CA VAL A 116 0.21 4.78 4.00
C VAL A 116 -0.19 5.68 5.17
N VAL A 117 -1.33 6.36 5.09
CA VAL A 117 -1.77 7.26 6.15
C VAL A 117 -2.10 6.52 7.44
N ILE A 118 -2.74 5.35 7.38
CA ILE A 118 -3.00 4.53 8.58
C ILE A 118 -1.70 4.03 9.19
N VAL A 119 -0.70 3.65 8.39
CA VAL A 119 0.64 3.29 8.90
C VAL A 119 1.27 4.47 9.64
N GLY A 120 1.13 5.69 9.12
CA GLY A 120 1.53 6.92 9.82
C GLY A 120 0.81 7.10 11.15
N LEU A 121 -0.52 6.95 11.18
CA LEU A 121 -1.33 7.03 12.41
C LEU A 121 -0.91 5.97 13.44
N LEU A 122 -0.73 4.72 13.02
CA LEU A 122 -0.28 3.65 13.91
C LEU A 122 1.11 3.92 14.49
N ASN A 123 2.00 4.55 13.73
CA ASN A 123 3.31 4.96 14.23
C ASN A 123 3.19 6.10 15.26
N GLU A 124 2.41 7.13 14.95
CA GLU A 124 2.20 8.28 15.83
C GLU A 124 1.60 7.87 17.19
N LEU A 125 0.70 6.88 17.18
CA LEU A 125 0.09 6.33 18.39
C LEU A 125 0.93 5.25 19.08
N ASP A 126 2.16 4.98 18.61
CA ASP A 126 3.05 3.92 19.13
C ASP A 126 2.40 2.51 19.11
N LEU A 127 1.49 2.28 18.15
CA LEU A 127 0.76 1.02 17.92
C LEU A 127 1.39 0.16 16.83
N LEU A 128 2.22 0.75 15.96
CA LEU A 128 2.83 0.05 14.83
C LEU A 128 3.66 -1.17 15.28
N LYS A 129 4.36 -1.07 16.41
CA LYS A 129 5.15 -2.18 17.01
C LYS A 129 4.32 -3.40 17.42
N ASN A 130 3.03 -3.19 17.68
CA ASN A 130 2.08 -4.23 18.06
C ASN A 130 1.19 -4.65 16.88
N THR A 131 1.49 -4.19 15.67
CA THR A 131 0.70 -4.45 14.47
C THR A 131 1.29 -5.59 13.64
N ASN A 132 0.49 -6.63 13.43
CA ASN A 132 0.72 -7.74 12.51
C ASN A 132 -0.02 -7.45 11.19
N PHE A 133 0.69 -7.42 10.07
CA PHE A 133 0.12 -7.13 8.76
C PHE A 133 -0.22 -8.40 8.00
N LEU A 134 -1.37 -8.37 7.34
CA LEU A 134 -1.91 -9.48 6.58
C LEU A 134 -2.22 -9.02 5.15
N TYR A 135 -1.85 -9.84 4.16
CA TYR A 135 -2.13 -9.56 2.76
C TYR A 135 -2.55 -10.81 2.00
N THR A 136 -3.76 -10.81 1.44
CA THR A 136 -4.25 -11.88 0.57
C THR A 136 -3.65 -11.71 -0.82
N GLN A 137 -2.77 -12.64 -1.20
CA GLN A 137 -2.11 -12.58 -2.50
C GLN A 137 -3.12 -12.75 -3.64
N ALA A 138 -2.90 -12.03 -4.74
CA ALA A 138 -3.60 -12.31 -5.98
C ALA A 138 -2.99 -13.58 -6.59
N ASN A 139 -3.85 -14.49 -7.05
CA ASN A 139 -3.44 -15.57 -7.93
C ASN A 139 -3.26 -15.05 -9.36
N GLN A 140 -4.15 -14.17 -9.79
CA GLN A 140 -4.17 -13.57 -11.11
C GLN A 140 -4.76 -12.16 -11.01
N TYR A 141 -4.24 -11.25 -11.84
CA TYR A 141 -4.77 -9.91 -12.05
C TYR A 141 -5.55 -9.84 -13.36
N GLY A 142 -6.50 -8.91 -13.45
CA GLY A 142 -7.15 -8.58 -14.71
C GLY A 142 -6.17 -8.02 -15.73
N GLU A 143 -6.59 -7.98 -17.00
CA GLU A 143 -5.78 -7.41 -18.10
C GLU A 143 -5.39 -5.94 -17.86
N TRP A 144 -6.24 -5.22 -17.11
CA TRP A 144 -5.97 -3.87 -16.61
C TRP A 144 -6.52 -3.75 -15.19
N LEU A 145 -5.86 -2.95 -14.35
CA LEU A 145 -6.25 -2.73 -12.96
C LEU A 145 -6.95 -1.39 -12.78
N SER A 146 -6.39 -0.35 -13.39
CA SER A 146 -6.88 1.01 -13.38
C SER A 146 -6.75 1.66 -14.75
N LYS A 147 -7.51 2.73 -14.97
CA LYS A 147 -7.37 3.64 -16.12
C LYS A 147 -7.47 5.08 -15.68
N GLY A 148 -6.72 5.95 -16.37
CA GLY A 148 -6.69 7.38 -16.11
C GLY A 148 -6.08 7.73 -14.75
N VAL A 149 -5.76 9.01 -14.60
CA VAL A 149 -5.28 9.58 -13.34
C VAL A 149 -6.08 10.83 -13.06
N ASN A 150 -6.85 10.80 -11.98
CA ASN A 150 -7.67 11.93 -11.55
C ASN A 150 -6.78 13.06 -11.00
N GLN A 151 -5.84 12.71 -10.12
CA GLN A 151 -4.92 13.65 -9.51
C GLN A 151 -3.67 12.97 -8.95
N ILE A 152 -2.57 13.72 -8.89
CA ILE A 152 -1.31 13.32 -8.24
C ILE A 152 -1.06 14.28 -7.09
N ARG A 153 -0.84 13.74 -5.89
CA ARG A 153 -0.67 14.54 -4.67
C ARG A 153 0.31 13.88 -3.71
N SER A 154 0.83 14.68 -2.78
CA SER A 154 1.51 14.13 -1.60
C SER A 154 0.51 13.41 -0.70
N ILE A 155 0.96 12.32 -0.08
CA ILE A 155 0.18 11.65 0.96
C ILE A 155 0.31 12.43 2.27
N LEU A 156 -0.81 12.55 3.00
CA LEU A 156 -0.87 13.22 4.30
C LEU A 156 0.10 12.58 5.29
N GLY A 157 0.87 13.40 6.01
CA GLY A 157 1.88 12.92 6.97
C GLY A 157 3.18 12.43 6.33
N PHE A 158 3.28 12.42 5.00
CA PHE A 158 4.44 11.93 4.24
C PHE A 158 4.83 12.93 3.13
N SER A 159 4.85 14.22 3.46
CA SER A 159 5.19 15.30 2.52
C SER A 159 6.67 15.48 2.27
N GLY A 160 7.54 14.83 3.05
CA GLY A 160 8.97 15.07 3.01
C GLY A 160 9.38 16.48 3.47
N LEU A 161 10.68 16.67 3.69
CA LEU A 161 11.28 17.99 3.90
C LEU A 161 11.87 18.50 2.57
N MET A 162 11.12 19.37 1.90
CA MET A 162 11.49 19.88 0.58
C MET A 162 12.23 21.22 0.64
N TYR A 163 13.35 21.29 -0.07
CA TYR A 163 14.21 22.48 -0.14
C TYR A 163 14.18 23.09 -1.54
N PRO A 164 13.79 24.37 -1.72
CA PRO A 164 13.73 25.01 -3.04
C PRO A 164 15.07 25.05 -3.80
N SER A 165 16.20 24.94 -3.09
CA SER A 165 17.54 24.91 -3.68
C SER A 165 17.93 23.56 -4.27
N LYS A 166 17.16 22.49 -3.99
CA LYS A 166 17.44 21.13 -4.45
C LYS A 166 16.62 20.80 -5.68
N LYS A 167 17.20 20.01 -6.59
CA LYS A 167 16.51 19.45 -7.75
C LYS A 167 15.55 18.34 -7.31
N LEU A 168 14.70 17.85 -8.21
CA LEU A 168 13.76 16.76 -7.89
C LEU A 168 14.26 15.42 -8.40
N HIS A 169 14.33 14.44 -7.50
CA HIS A 169 14.58 13.03 -7.81
C HIS A 169 13.29 12.24 -7.57
N LEU A 170 12.72 11.70 -8.64
CA LEU A 170 11.56 10.83 -8.57
C LEU A 170 11.98 9.36 -8.59
N ILE A 171 11.54 8.60 -7.61
CA ILE A 171 11.68 7.14 -7.56
C ILE A 171 10.29 6.52 -7.78
N VAL A 172 10.13 5.72 -8.84
CA VAL A 172 8.87 5.04 -9.15
C VAL A 172 9.03 3.55 -8.96
N LEU A 173 8.36 2.96 -7.97
CA LEU A 173 8.30 1.50 -7.82
C LEU A 173 7.25 0.96 -8.79
N LEU A 174 7.72 0.47 -9.94
CA LEU A 174 6.85 0.09 -11.05
C LEU A 174 6.05 -1.17 -10.75
N GLY A 175 4.75 -1.12 -11.01
CA GLY A 175 3.85 -2.28 -11.05
C GLY A 175 3.19 -2.42 -12.42
N PHE A 176 1.92 -2.87 -12.42
CA PHE A 176 1.13 -3.14 -13.62
C PHE A 176 0.56 -1.89 -14.31
N GLU A 177 0.57 -0.75 -13.61
CA GLU A 177 -0.22 0.43 -13.98
C GLU A 177 0.63 1.46 -14.75
N LEU A 178 0.90 1.18 -16.04
CA LEU A 178 1.70 2.02 -16.93
C LEU A 178 1.24 3.48 -16.96
N GLU A 179 -0.05 3.71 -17.20
CA GLU A 179 -0.63 5.06 -17.31
C GLU A 179 -0.37 5.90 -16.04
N ARG A 180 -0.47 5.28 -14.85
CA ARG A 180 -0.21 5.96 -13.58
C ARG A 180 1.26 6.34 -13.45
N ALA A 181 2.18 5.45 -13.81
CA ALA A 181 3.61 5.76 -13.80
C ALA A 181 3.95 6.90 -14.76
N GLU A 182 3.41 6.86 -15.97
CA GLU A 182 3.60 7.90 -16.98
C GLU A 182 3.07 9.27 -16.49
N SER A 183 1.85 9.31 -15.95
CA SER A 183 1.27 10.55 -15.41
C SER A 183 2.10 11.13 -14.26
N VAL A 184 2.62 10.28 -13.36
CA VAL A 184 3.49 10.74 -12.26
C VAL A 184 4.78 11.36 -12.80
N ILE A 185 5.45 10.70 -13.74
CA ILE A 185 6.70 11.20 -14.33
C ILE A 185 6.45 12.54 -15.04
N LYS A 186 5.39 12.63 -15.85
CA LYS A 186 5.00 13.86 -16.56
C LYS A 186 4.58 14.98 -15.61
N SER A 187 3.93 14.67 -14.49
CA SER A 187 3.46 15.69 -13.56
C SER A 187 4.60 16.29 -12.73
N TYR A 188 5.64 15.51 -12.43
CA TYR A 188 6.76 15.98 -11.61
C TYR A 188 7.94 16.51 -12.42
N GLU A 189 8.08 16.13 -13.69
CA GLU A 189 9.18 16.51 -14.58
C GLU A 189 10.55 16.44 -13.86
N PRO A 190 10.92 15.27 -13.31
CA PRO A 190 12.06 15.17 -12.41
C PRO A 190 13.39 15.39 -13.13
N ALA A 191 14.35 16.00 -12.43
CA ALA A 191 15.72 16.11 -12.93
C ALA A 191 16.45 14.76 -12.92
N LYS A 192 16.08 13.86 -12.00
CA LYS A 192 16.61 12.48 -11.89
C LYS A 192 15.45 11.50 -11.72
N LEU A 193 15.47 10.40 -12.47
CA LEU A 193 14.44 9.36 -12.39
C LEU A 193 15.08 8.02 -12.02
N THR A 194 14.50 7.34 -11.03
CA THR A 194 14.82 5.94 -10.74
C THR A 194 13.61 5.07 -10.92
N LEU A 195 13.75 4.02 -11.71
CA LEU A 195 12.74 2.99 -11.90
C LEU A 195 13.06 1.79 -11.00
N GLY A 196 12.22 1.59 -9.99
CA GLY A 196 12.26 0.42 -9.14
C GLY A 196 11.57 -0.77 -9.81
N ILE A 197 12.20 -1.94 -9.80
CA ILE A 197 11.63 -3.20 -10.29
C ILE A 197 11.63 -4.25 -9.18
N GLY A 198 10.53 -4.99 -9.06
CA GLY A 198 10.49 -6.14 -8.16
C GLY A 198 11.48 -7.21 -8.61
N GLN A 199 12.39 -7.66 -7.73
CA GLN A 199 13.34 -8.74 -8.06
C GLN A 199 12.60 -10.01 -8.47
N ARG A 200 13.14 -10.79 -9.41
CA ARG A 200 12.48 -12.01 -9.92
C ARG A 200 12.22 -13.00 -8.79
N GLU A 201 13.20 -13.21 -7.92
CA GLU A 201 13.13 -14.13 -6.79
C GLU A 201 12.24 -13.59 -5.65
N GLN A 202 12.01 -12.28 -5.64
CA GLN A 202 11.12 -11.59 -4.70
C GLN A 202 9.82 -11.12 -5.37
N SER A 203 9.46 -11.72 -6.51
CA SER A 203 8.20 -11.47 -7.20
C SER A 203 7.16 -12.50 -6.79
N ILE A 204 5.88 -12.12 -6.84
CA ILE A 204 4.77 -13.02 -6.50
C ILE A 204 4.72 -14.22 -7.46
N SER A 205 5.04 -14.00 -8.74
CA SER A 205 5.22 -15.03 -9.76
C SER A 205 6.13 -14.55 -10.91
N SER A 206 6.53 -15.48 -11.79
CA SER A 206 7.29 -15.18 -13.02
C SER A 206 6.54 -14.26 -13.96
N GLU A 207 5.24 -14.48 -14.13
CA GLU A 207 4.39 -13.68 -15.03
C GLU A 207 4.31 -12.23 -14.54
N ILE A 208 4.22 -12.03 -13.24
CA ILE A 208 4.18 -10.71 -12.61
C ILE A 208 5.51 -9.98 -12.80
N PHE A 209 6.64 -10.69 -12.69
CA PHE A 209 7.96 -10.14 -12.98
C PHE A 209 8.08 -9.69 -14.45
N ASP A 210 7.62 -10.53 -15.38
CA ASP A 210 7.71 -10.24 -16.81
C ASP A 210 6.85 -9.03 -17.19
N ILE A 211 5.68 -8.85 -16.53
CA ILE A 211 4.86 -7.64 -16.69
C ILE A 211 5.59 -6.39 -16.19
N ASN A 212 6.15 -6.40 -14.98
CA ASN A 212 6.90 -5.25 -14.46
C ASN A 212 8.07 -4.88 -15.40
N SER A 213 8.78 -5.90 -15.91
CA SER A 213 9.87 -5.72 -16.87
C SER A 213 9.40 -5.12 -18.20
N LYS A 214 8.21 -5.49 -18.66
CA LYS A 214 7.59 -4.91 -19.86
C LYS A 214 7.18 -3.45 -19.64
N THR A 215 6.49 -3.16 -18.53
CA THR A 215 6.09 -1.80 -18.15
C THR A 215 7.31 -0.88 -18.05
N LYS A 216 8.42 -1.37 -17.49
CA LYS A 216 9.68 -0.63 -17.42
C LYS A 216 10.19 -0.21 -18.80
N LYS A 217 10.26 -1.16 -19.75
CA LYS A 217 10.67 -0.87 -21.14
C LYS A 217 9.73 0.11 -21.82
N GLU A 218 8.43 0.00 -21.57
CA GLU A 218 7.44 0.94 -22.12
C GLU A 218 7.65 2.35 -21.57
N ILE A 219 7.92 2.51 -20.27
CA ILE A 219 8.26 3.81 -19.67
C ILE A 219 9.56 4.38 -20.24
N GLU A 220 10.63 3.57 -20.34
CA GLU A 220 11.90 4.01 -20.92
C GLU A 220 11.72 4.50 -22.38
N ASN A 221 10.95 3.76 -23.18
CA ASN A 221 10.62 4.15 -24.55
C ASN A 221 9.77 5.43 -24.61
N LEU A 222 8.79 5.56 -23.71
CA LEU A 222 7.93 6.74 -23.63
C LEU A 222 8.76 7.98 -23.32
N ILE A 223 9.63 7.94 -22.30
CA ILE A 223 10.51 9.05 -21.93
C ILE A 223 11.39 9.47 -23.10
N PHE A 224 12.01 8.49 -23.77
CA PHE A 224 12.86 8.75 -24.94
C PHE A 224 12.07 9.40 -26.10
N SER A 225 10.82 8.98 -26.30
CA SER A 225 9.96 9.50 -27.36
C SER A 225 9.28 10.84 -27.04
N SER A 226 9.07 11.14 -25.76
CA SER A 226 8.30 12.30 -25.31
C SER A 226 9.13 13.58 -25.22
N GLY A 227 10.43 13.53 -25.47
CA GLY A 227 11.33 14.68 -25.37
C GLY A 227 11.47 15.21 -23.95
N LEU A 228 11.26 14.36 -22.93
CA LEU A 228 11.53 14.74 -21.54
C LEU A 228 13.04 14.77 -21.34
N ASP A 229 13.58 15.93 -20.94
CA ASP A 229 15.01 16.12 -20.62
C ASP A 229 15.34 15.52 -19.25
N ILE A 230 15.21 14.20 -19.12
CA ILE A 230 15.66 13.44 -17.96
C ILE A 230 17.09 13.00 -18.22
N GLU A 231 18.05 13.67 -17.58
CA GLU A 231 19.49 13.46 -17.82
C GLU A 231 19.92 12.01 -17.59
N ASN A 232 19.35 11.35 -16.57
CA ASN A 232 19.67 9.97 -16.19
C ASN A 232 18.44 9.21 -15.70
N ILE A 233 18.24 8.01 -16.27
CA ILE A 233 17.29 7.01 -15.77
C ILE A 233 18.12 5.92 -15.07
N GLU A 234 18.04 5.90 -13.75
CA GLU A 234 18.63 4.85 -12.92
C GLU A 234 17.63 3.73 -12.65
N ASN A 235 18.14 2.59 -12.18
CA ASN A 235 17.32 1.44 -11.83
C ASN A 235 17.69 0.95 -10.45
N MET A 236 16.68 0.51 -9.70
CA MET A 236 16.89 -0.18 -8.45
C MET A 236 16.00 -1.42 -8.38
N ASP A 237 16.42 -2.37 -7.57
CA ASP A 237 15.66 -3.56 -7.27
C ASP A 237 14.98 -3.44 -5.91
N PHE A 238 13.79 -4.00 -5.77
CA PHE A 238 13.11 -4.07 -4.47
C PHE A 238 12.34 -5.39 -4.28
N SER A 239 11.99 -5.71 -3.04
CA SER A 239 11.14 -6.87 -2.73
C SER A 239 9.66 -6.55 -2.94
N CYS A 240 8.94 -7.43 -3.63
CA CYS A 240 7.47 -7.40 -3.69
C CYS A 240 6.84 -8.30 -2.60
N LEU A 241 7.64 -8.94 -1.76
CA LEU A 241 7.18 -9.98 -0.82
C LEU A 241 7.49 -9.66 0.64
N ASP A 242 8.39 -8.72 0.93
CA ASP A 242 8.80 -8.39 2.29
C ASP A 242 8.93 -6.86 2.45
N PRO A 243 8.07 -6.22 3.28
CA PRO A 243 8.06 -4.78 3.43
C PRO A 243 9.33 -4.26 4.13
N SER A 244 9.95 -5.04 5.01
CA SER A 244 11.19 -4.62 5.69
C SER A 244 12.36 -4.66 4.72
N LEU A 245 12.40 -5.66 3.84
CA LEU A 245 13.42 -5.73 2.79
C LEU A 245 13.24 -4.59 1.78
N THR A 246 12.00 -4.27 1.36
CA THR A 246 11.74 -3.10 0.51
C THR A 246 12.23 -1.80 1.17
N ARG A 247 11.93 -1.62 2.47
CA ARG A 247 12.38 -0.46 3.24
C ARG A 247 13.91 -0.34 3.21
N ASP A 248 14.60 -1.42 3.55
CA ASP A 248 16.06 -1.42 3.67
C ASP A 248 16.72 -1.21 2.30
N GLN A 249 16.26 -1.90 1.25
CA GLN A 249 16.76 -1.71 -0.12
C GLN A 249 16.58 -0.27 -0.63
N LEU A 250 15.45 0.36 -0.31
CA LEU A 250 15.18 1.74 -0.69
C LEU A 250 16.10 2.72 0.05
N LEU A 251 16.25 2.56 1.37
CA LEU A 251 17.13 3.41 2.16
C LEU A 251 18.60 3.22 1.76
N ASP A 252 19.03 1.98 1.53
CA ASP A 252 20.38 1.65 1.09
C ASP A 252 20.67 2.26 -0.29
N TYR A 253 19.73 2.14 -1.23
CA TYR A 253 19.84 2.79 -2.53
C TYR A 253 20.01 4.30 -2.39
N ILE A 254 19.11 4.97 -1.66
CA ILE A 254 19.17 6.43 -1.46
C ILE A 254 20.47 6.86 -0.77
N ASN A 255 20.92 6.12 0.24
CA ASN A 255 22.16 6.42 0.96
C ASN A 255 23.41 6.16 0.12
N SER A 256 23.32 5.31 -0.91
CA SER A 256 24.43 5.03 -1.83
C SER A 256 24.60 6.08 -2.94
N LEU A 257 23.66 7.02 -3.07
CA LEU A 257 23.74 8.10 -4.05
C LEU A 257 24.73 9.17 -3.56
N ASP A 258 25.85 9.33 -4.28
CA ASP A 258 26.86 10.35 -3.99
C ASP A 258 26.30 11.79 -4.06
N ASP A 259 25.25 11.99 -4.87
CA ASP A 259 24.60 13.27 -5.14
C ASP A 259 23.31 13.49 -4.33
N ARG A 260 22.96 12.62 -3.36
CA ARG A 260 21.67 12.66 -2.64
C ARG A 260 21.31 14.02 -2.06
N ASP A 261 22.29 14.78 -1.59
CA ASP A 261 22.06 16.07 -0.92
C ASP A 261 21.64 17.18 -1.91
N GLU A 262 21.82 16.96 -3.22
CA GLU A 262 21.35 17.88 -4.27
C GLU A 262 19.87 17.71 -4.61
N TYR A 263 19.21 16.66 -4.07
CA TYR A 263 17.86 16.29 -4.47
C TYR A 263 16.84 16.28 -3.32
N ASN A 264 15.64 16.72 -3.68
CA ASN A 264 14.38 16.45 -3.03
C ASN A 264 13.84 15.11 -3.56
N ILE A 265 13.60 14.14 -2.68
CA ILE A 265 13.25 12.78 -3.10
C ILE A 265 11.75 12.53 -2.94
N ILE A 266 11.11 12.18 -4.06
CA ILE A 266 9.69 11.79 -4.11
C ILE A 266 9.59 10.34 -4.53
N ILE A 267 8.75 9.57 -3.83
CA ILE A 267 8.56 8.15 -4.08
C ILE A 267 7.10 7.88 -4.48
N ALA A 268 6.93 7.20 -5.62
CA ALA A 268 5.65 6.74 -6.13
C ALA A 268 5.56 5.20 -5.98
N PRO A 269 4.86 4.68 -4.94
CA PRO A 269 4.76 3.25 -4.69
C PRO A 269 3.68 2.57 -5.55
N LEU A 270 3.89 2.51 -6.86
CA LEU A 270 2.92 2.03 -7.86
C LEU A 270 2.93 0.51 -8.08
N ASN A 271 3.49 -0.25 -7.15
CA ASN A 271 3.46 -1.71 -7.14
C ASN A 271 2.43 -2.21 -6.10
N ASN A 272 2.70 -3.33 -5.43
CA ASN A 272 1.76 -3.99 -4.54
C ASN A 272 1.74 -3.39 -3.13
N LYS A 273 0.72 -3.74 -2.34
CA LYS A 273 0.53 -3.22 -0.97
C LYS A 273 1.68 -3.54 -0.02
N ILE A 274 2.39 -4.64 -0.24
CA ILE A 274 3.55 -5.02 0.57
C ILE A 274 4.70 -4.03 0.34
N SER A 275 5.03 -3.74 -0.91
CA SER A 275 6.07 -2.76 -1.23
C SER A 275 5.69 -1.35 -0.80
N THR A 276 4.41 -0.98 -0.90
CA THR A 276 3.90 0.30 -0.38
C THR A 276 4.04 0.43 1.13
N LEU A 277 3.76 -0.66 1.88
CA LEU A 277 4.06 -0.70 3.31
C LEU A 277 5.56 -0.48 3.55
N GLY A 278 6.43 -1.13 2.77
CA GLY A 278 7.88 -0.89 2.85
C GLY A 278 8.30 0.56 2.59
N VAL A 279 7.69 1.23 1.61
CA VAL A 279 7.93 2.66 1.34
C VAL A 279 7.47 3.52 2.52
N ALA A 280 6.29 3.25 3.10
CA ALA A 280 5.84 3.96 4.29
C ALA A 280 6.83 3.82 5.45
N LEU A 281 7.33 2.59 5.69
CA LEU A 281 8.34 2.34 6.73
C LEU A 281 9.67 3.04 6.46
N ALA A 282 10.07 3.20 5.20
CA ALA A 282 11.28 3.94 4.84
C ALA A 282 11.11 5.43 5.16
N ALA A 283 9.97 6.02 4.79
CA ALA A 283 9.70 7.42 5.06
C ALA A 283 9.52 7.73 6.56
N LEU A 284 8.99 6.78 7.35
CA LEU A 284 8.99 6.92 8.82
C LEU A 284 10.41 7.01 9.41
N LYS A 285 11.38 6.32 8.80
CA LYS A 285 12.80 6.37 9.20
C LYS A 285 13.56 7.56 8.60
N ASN A 286 13.10 8.12 7.49
CA ASN A 286 13.72 9.24 6.80
C ASN A 286 12.66 10.26 6.39
N GLN A 287 12.55 11.33 7.19
CA GLN A 287 11.55 12.38 7.03
C GLN A 287 11.81 13.30 5.81
N ASP A 288 12.95 13.17 5.12
CA ASP A 288 13.21 13.87 3.86
C ASP A 288 12.41 13.24 2.69
N LEU A 289 11.94 12.00 2.85
CA LEU A 289 11.24 11.28 1.78
C LEU A 289 9.78 11.70 1.71
N GLN A 290 9.35 12.20 0.55
CA GLN A 290 7.94 12.37 0.23
C GLN A 290 7.37 11.13 -0.43
N ILE A 291 6.15 10.76 -0.05
CA ILE A 291 5.38 9.74 -0.75
C ILE A 291 4.27 10.43 -1.53
N CYS A 292 4.18 10.16 -2.83
CA CYS A 292 3.07 10.64 -3.65
C CYS A 292 2.07 9.53 -3.95
N TYR A 293 0.84 9.93 -4.24
CA TYR A 293 -0.25 9.07 -4.67
C TYR A 293 -0.83 9.58 -5.98
N ALA A 294 -0.86 8.71 -6.98
CA ALA A 294 -1.59 8.92 -8.23
C ALA A 294 -2.96 8.26 -8.13
N GLU A 295 -4.02 9.04 -7.98
CA GLU A 295 -5.38 8.51 -7.87
C GLU A 295 -5.88 8.02 -9.22
N ALA A 296 -6.26 6.74 -9.31
CA ALA A 296 -6.90 6.20 -10.50
C ALA A 296 -8.28 6.80 -10.71
N GLU A 297 -8.62 7.09 -11.96
CA GLU A 297 -9.96 7.57 -12.34
C GLU A 297 -10.98 6.41 -12.38
N GLU A 298 -10.58 5.27 -12.94
CA GLU A 298 -11.40 4.07 -13.03
C GLU A 298 -10.63 2.83 -12.59
N TYR A 299 -11.34 1.87 -11.97
CA TYR A 299 -10.83 0.53 -11.65
C TYR A 299 -11.60 -0.55 -12.41
N ASN A 300 -10.93 -1.68 -12.66
CA ASN A 300 -11.56 -2.87 -13.22
C ASN A 300 -12.36 -3.64 -12.16
N TYR A 301 -13.53 -3.12 -11.78
CA TYR A 301 -14.32 -3.64 -10.66
C TYR A 301 -14.69 -5.13 -10.75
N GLU A 302 -14.94 -5.64 -11.96
CA GLU A 302 -15.42 -7.01 -12.17
C GLU A 302 -14.28 -8.03 -12.19
N ASN A 303 -13.14 -7.66 -12.77
CA ASN A 303 -12.01 -8.54 -13.05
C ASN A 303 -10.69 -8.04 -12.43
N TYR A 304 -10.74 -7.30 -11.33
CA TYR A 304 -9.55 -6.71 -10.69
C TYR A 304 -8.48 -7.75 -10.33
N ALA A 305 -8.84 -8.72 -9.49
CA ALA A 305 -7.95 -9.79 -9.06
C ALA A 305 -8.74 -11.03 -8.60
N ILE A 306 -8.11 -12.19 -8.73
CA ILE A 306 -8.59 -13.47 -8.21
C ILE A 306 -7.73 -13.84 -6.99
N SER A 307 -8.36 -14.27 -5.89
CA SER A 307 -7.66 -14.67 -4.67
C SER A 307 -6.80 -15.91 -4.90
N LYS A 308 -5.64 -15.96 -4.23
CA LYS A 308 -4.91 -17.20 -3.97
C LYS A 308 -5.30 -17.74 -2.60
N ASP A 309 -5.16 -19.04 -2.37
CA ASP A 309 -5.43 -19.68 -1.07
C ASP A 309 -4.28 -19.50 -0.07
N CYS A 310 -3.61 -18.35 -0.10
CA CYS A 310 -2.55 -18.01 0.83
C CYS A 310 -2.52 -16.53 1.18
N ILE A 311 -2.10 -16.27 2.42
CA ILE A 311 -1.88 -14.94 2.98
C ILE A 311 -0.40 -14.78 3.28
N SER A 312 0.06 -13.55 3.10
CA SER A 312 1.37 -13.12 3.58
C SER A 312 1.18 -12.51 4.96
N PHE A 313 1.93 -13.02 5.95
CA PHE A 313 1.93 -12.53 7.32
C PHE A 313 3.25 -11.83 7.61
N PHE A 314 3.17 -10.62 8.16
CA PHE A 314 4.34 -9.81 8.51
C PHE A 314 4.21 -9.24 9.91
N LYS A 315 5.31 -9.30 10.66
CA LYS A 315 5.50 -8.52 11.88
C LYS A 315 6.63 -7.55 11.62
N ILE A 316 6.38 -6.27 11.84
CA ILE A 316 7.40 -5.23 11.69
C ILE A 316 8.16 -5.19 13.02
N ILE A 317 9.45 -5.50 12.97
CA ILE A 317 10.38 -5.41 14.10
C ILE A 317 11.19 -4.13 13.93
#